data_AF-A0A950IP69-F1
#
_entry.id   AF-A0A950IP69-F1
#
_cell.length_a   1.000
_cell.length_b   1.000
_cell.length_c   1.000
_cell.angle_alpha   90.00
_cell.angle_beta   90.00
_cell.angle_gamma   90.00
#
_symmetry.space_group_name_H-M   'P 1'
#
loop_
_entity.id
_entity.type
_entity.pdbx_description
1 polymer ?
#
loop_
_entity_poly.entity_id
_entity_poly.type
_entity_poly.pdbx_seq_one_letter_code
_entity_poly.pdbx_strand_id
1 'polypeptide(L)' 'MFAFPHEDKQKLPRQRQHEYETDLDISLQPGETRTVSMTISPKLQSVWDSDKSDWVFVADSSVDAGASSRDIRLSTTSR' A
#
# COMPACT_ATOMS: atom_id res chain seq x y z
N MET A 1 -16.68 -42.75 -4.47
CA MET A 1 -15.44 -42.85 -3.68
C MET A 1 -14.34 -42.18 -4.48
N PHE A 2 -14.02 -40.92 -4.18
CA PHE A 2 -12.78 -40.22 -4.54
C PHE A 2 -12.57 -39.15 -3.46
N ALA A 3 -11.51 -39.30 -2.67
CA ALA A 3 -11.11 -38.34 -1.65
C ALA A 3 -10.08 -37.39 -2.29
N PHE A 4 -10.35 -36.09 -2.25
CA PHE A 4 -9.33 -35.08 -2.47
C PHE A 4 -8.76 -34.69 -1.10
N PRO A 5 -7.44 -34.76 -0.88
CA PRO A 5 -6.86 -34.24 0.35
C PRO A 5 -7.14 -32.74 0.43
N HIS A 6 -7.74 -32.33 1.54
CA HIS A 6 -7.95 -30.92 1.86
C HIS A 6 -6.59 -30.37 2.28
N GLU A 7 -5.74 -30.03 1.32
CA GLU A 7 -4.56 -29.23 1.60
C GLU A 7 -5.04 -27.89 2.12
N ASP A 8 -4.68 -27.65 3.38
CA ASP A 8 -4.85 -26.40 4.10
C ASP A 8 -4.09 -25.32 3.33
N LYS A 9 -4.76 -24.70 2.36
CA LYS A 9 -4.30 -23.45 1.78
C LYS A 9 -4.51 -22.42 2.87
N GLN A 10 -3.52 -22.29 3.75
CA GLN A 10 -3.24 -21.05 4.43
C GLN A 10 -3.37 -19.96 3.36
N LYS A 11 -4.53 -19.30 3.36
CA LYS A 11 -4.74 -18.09 2.60
C LYS A 11 -3.84 -17.08 3.29
N LEU A 12 -2.57 -17.03 2.87
CA LEU A 12 -1.77 -15.83 2.99
C LEU A 12 -2.70 -14.69 2.60
N PRO A 13 -2.91 -13.69 3.49
CA PRO A 13 -3.86 -12.63 3.22
C PRO A 13 -3.51 -12.07 1.85
N ARG A 14 -4.48 -12.06 0.92
CA ARG A 14 -4.30 -11.49 -0.41
C ARG A 14 -3.65 -10.15 -0.19
N GLN A 15 -2.39 -9.99 -0.61
CA GLN A 15 -1.70 -8.72 -0.56
C GLN A 15 -2.65 -7.72 -1.22
N ARG A 16 -3.21 -6.81 -0.42
CA ARG A 16 -4.08 -5.77 -0.95
C ARG A 16 -3.17 -4.90 -1.79
N GLN A 17 -3.28 -5.06 -3.11
CA GLN A 17 -2.30 -4.53 -4.05
C GLN A 17 -2.22 -3.00 -4.01
N HIS A 18 -3.25 -2.31 -3.50
CA HIS A 18 -3.26 -0.87 -3.31
C HIS A 18 -4.09 -0.54 -2.05
N GLU A 19 -3.41 -0.20 -0.95
CA GLU A 19 -4.04 0.41 0.22
C GLU A 19 -3.96 1.94 0.04
N TYR A 20 -5.12 2.60 -0.01
CA TYR A 20 -5.19 4.06 -0.10
C TYR A 20 -5.15 4.61 1.31
N GLU A 21 -4.01 5.14 1.71
CA GLU A 21 -3.85 5.58 3.09
C GLU A 21 -3.97 7.10 3.26
N THR A 22 -3.80 7.87 2.18
CA THR A 22 -3.83 9.33 2.22
C THR A 22 -4.21 9.93 0.88
N ASP A 23 -5.35 10.63 0.83
CA ASP A 23 -5.79 11.45 -0.30
C ASP A 23 -5.69 12.94 0.06
N LEU A 24 -5.27 13.77 -0.90
CA LEU A 24 -5.20 15.24 -0.77
C LEU A 24 -5.94 15.90 -1.92
N ASP A 25 -6.91 16.76 -1.61
CA ASP A 25 -7.58 17.61 -2.59
C ASP A 25 -6.87 18.95 -2.71
N ILE A 26 -6.52 19.36 -3.92
CA ILE A 26 -5.68 20.54 -4.19
C ILE A 26 -6.30 21.36 -5.31
N SER A 27 -6.79 22.55 -4.96
CA SER A 27 -7.23 23.55 -5.94
C SER A 27 -6.04 24.31 -6.51
N LEU A 28 -5.97 24.37 -7.84
CA LEU A 28 -4.98 25.12 -8.61
C LEU A 28 -5.67 26.13 -9.53
N GLN A 29 -5.07 27.31 -9.70
CA GLN A 29 -5.44 28.24 -10.77
C GLN A 29 -4.83 27.80 -12.11
N PRO A 30 -5.37 28.23 -13.26
CA PRO A 30 -4.77 27.95 -14.57
C PRO A 30 -3.31 28.40 -14.64
N GLY A 31 -2.40 27.47 -14.96
CA GLY A 31 -0.96 27.72 -15.02
C GLY A 31 -0.23 27.68 -13.67
N GLU A 32 -0.94 27.48 -12.56
CA GLU A 32 -0.34 27.35 -11.23
C GLU A 32 0.29 25.96 -11.04
N THR A 33 1.50 25.92 -10.49
CA THR A 33 2.17 24.70 -10.06
C THR A 33 2.36 24.74 -8.55
N ARG A 34 1.98 23.67 -7.85
CA ARG A 34 2.21 23.52 -6.41
C ARG A 34 2.99 22.24 -6.12
N THR A 35 3.89 22.34 -5.15
CA THR A 35 4.57 21.17 -4.57
C THR A 35 3.77 20.67 -3.38
N VAL A 36 3.54 19.37 -3.34
CA VAL A 36 2.80 18.70 -2.27
C VAL A 36 3.77 17.80 -1.53
N SER A 37 3.81 17.92 -0.21
CA SER A 37 4.64 17.09 0.66
C SER A 37 3.73 16.27 1.56
N MET A 38 3.99 14.96 1.64
CA MET A 38 3.21 14.04 2.46
C MET A 38 4.15 13.15 3.26
N THR A 39 3.83 12.96 4.54
CA THR A 39 4.62 12.14 5.45
C THR A 39 3.94 10.80 5.65
N ILE A 40 4.60 9.72 5.20
CA ILE A 40 4.14 8.36 5.43
C ILE A 40 4.74 7.88 6.76
N SER A 41 3.89 7.62 7.75
CA SER A 41 4.34 7.13 9.04
C SER A 41 4.75 5.65 8.96
N PRO A 42 5.66 5.15 9.80
CA PRO A 42 6.05 3.73 9.78
C PRO A 42 4.87 2.76 9.95
N LYS A 43 3.81 3.18 10.65
CA LYS A 43 2.59 2.39 10.83
C LYS A 43 1.88 2.08 9.51
N LEU A 44 1.92 3.01 8.56
CA LEU A 44 1.37 2.89 7.21
C LEU A 44 2.19 1.90 6.35
N GLN A 45 3.46 1.71 6.70
CA GLN A 45 4.34 0.73 6.05
C GLN A 45 4.42 -0.60 6.83
N SER A 46 3.58 -0.78 7.84
CA SER A 46 3.57 -2.00 8.65
C SER A 46 2.43 -2.92 8.24
N VAL A 47 2.72 -4.22 8.23
CA VAL A 47 1.70 -5.27 8.05
C VAL A 47 1.52 -6.02 9.36
N TRP A 48 0.31 -6.51 9.59
CA TRP A 48 0.06 -7.42 10.71
C TRP A 48 0.71 -8.77 10.45
N ASP A 49 1.66 -9.16 11.31
CA ASP A 49 2.31 -10.47 11.31
C ASP A 49 1.56 -11.37 12.30
N SER A 50 0.83 -12.37 11.80
CA SER A 50 0.05 -13.29 12.65
C SER A 50 0.93 -14.17 13.53
N ASP A 51 2.15 -14.47 13.10
CA ASP A 51 3.07 -15.34 13.85
C ASP A 51 3.63 -14.60 15.07
N LYS A 52 3.90 -13.30 14.91
CA LYS A 52 4.33 -12.42 16.00
C LYS A 52 3.17 -11.79 16.78
N SER A 53 1.95 -11.86 16.23
CA SER A 53 0.79 -11.14 16.74
C SER A 53 1.08 -9.65 16.97
N ASP A 54 1.81 -9.04 16.02
CA ASP A 54 2.27 -7.65 16.10
C ASP A 54 2.36 -7.00 14.72
N TRP A 55 2.43 -5.66 14.69
CA TRP A 55 2.68 -4.89 13.48
C TRP A 55 4.16 -4.90 13.13
N VAL A 56 4.51 -5.44 11.97
CA VAL A 56 5.90 -5.52 11.50
C VAL A 56 6.09 -4.56 10.34
N PHE A 57 7.09 -3.70 10.47
CA PHE A 57 7.49 -2.76 9.42
C PHE A 57 8.05 -3.50 8.20
N VAL A 58 7.59 -3.12 7.02
CA VAL A 58 8.05 -3.68 5.74
C VAL A 58 9.05 -2.71 5.09
N ALA A 59 10.33 -3.06 5.18
CA ALA A 59 11.39 -2.38 4.43
C ALA A 59 11.21 -2.59 2.92
N ASP A 60 11.72 -1.66 2.11
CA ASP A 60 11.67 -1.69 0.65
C ASP A 60 10.25 -1.65 0.05
N SER A 61 9.27 -1.12 0.79
CA SER A 61 7.92 -0.89 0.27
C SER A 61 7.91 0.18 -0.83
N SER A 62 7.10 -0.04 -1.87
CA SER A 62 6.88 0.95 -2.93
C SER A 62 5.80 1.94 -2.53
N VAL A 63 6.07 3.23 -2.74
CA VAL A 63 5.13 4.32 -2.57
C VAL A 63 4.79 4.86 -3.95
N ASP A 64 3.51 4.80 -4.29
CA ASP A 64 2.97 5.22 -5.58
C ASP A 64 2.09 6.47 -5.41
N ALA A 65 2.23 7.44 -6.31
CA ALA A 65 1.42 8.65 -6.33
C ALA A 65 0.86 8.94 -7.72
N GLY A 66 -0.39 9.39 -7.75
CA GLY A 66 -1.18 9.56 -8.95
C GLY A 66 -2.48 10.32 -8.71
N ALA A 67 -3.17 10.67 -9.79
CA ALA A 67 -4.49 11.31 -9.69
C ALA A 67 -5.60 10.30 -9.40
N SER A 68 -5.31 9.01 -9.61
CA SER A 68 -6.23 7.89 -9.35
C SER A 68 -5.42 6.61 -9.18
N SER A 69 -6.02 5.61 -8.57
CA SER A 69 -5.47 4.25 -8.48
C SER A 69 -5.14 3.61 -9.83
N ARG A 70 -5.79 4.08 -10.90
CA ARG A 70 -5.52 3.66 -12.28
C ARG A 70 -4.60 4.60 -13.04
N ASP A 71 -4.32 5.79 -12.51
CA ASP A 71 -3.44 6.82 -13.11
C ASP A 71 -2.32 7.16 -12.12
N ILE A 72 -1.38 6.23 -11.99
CA ILE A 72 -0.17 6.35 -11.17
C ILE A 72 0.98 6.78 -12.07
N ARG A 73 1.66 7.88 -11.72
CA ARG A 73 2.74 8.47 -12.54
C ARG A 73 4.06 8.62 -11.81
N LEU A 74 4.04 8.51 -10.49
CA LEU A 74 5.21 8.61 -9.64
C LEU A 74 5.29 7.34 -8.81
N SER A 75 6.49 6.77 -8.72
CA SER A 75 6.78 5.62 -7.86
C SER A 75 8.16 5.81 -7.24
N THR A 76 8.29 5.51 -5.96
CA THR A 76 9.55 5.52 -5.24
C THR A 76 9.61 4.36 -4.26
N THR A 77 10.80 3.89 -3.93
CA THR A 77 11.00 2.83 -2.94
C THR A 77 11.41 3.46 -1.60
N SER A 78 10.75 3.05 -0.52
CA SER A 78 11.12 3.39 0.85
C SER A 78 12.30 2.51 1.28
N ARG A 79 13.48 3.11 1.45
CA ARG A 79 14.70 2.40 1.91
C ARG A 79 14.97 2.67 3.37
#